data_AF-A0AAE2Y597-F1
#
_entry.id   AF-A0AAE2Y597-F1
#
_cell.length_a   1.000
_cell.length_b   1.000
_cell.length_c   1.000
_cell.angle_alpha   90.00
_cell.angle_beta   90.00
_cell.angle_gamma   90.00
#
_symmetry.space_group_name_H-M   'P 1'
#
loop_
_entity.id
_entity.type
_entity.pdbx_description
1 polymer ?
#
loop_
_entity_poly.entity_id
_entity_poly.type
_entity_poly.pdbx_seq_one_letter_code
_entity_poly.pdbx_strand_id
1 'polypeptide(L)'
;MTKTIIFERLRELLSEIERENPRDLEAKLENCWEECWVKERDSKLAPEVVLENKRILQEIAIAIETYQAGIIDTKKLQKIKTSLIEKPI
;
A
#
# COMPACT_ATOMS: atom_id res chain seq x y z
N MET A 1 -6.95 -2.20 -20.45
CA MET A 1 -7.13 -1.93 -19.01
C MET A 1 -6.63 -3.14 -18.25
N THR A 2 -5.36 -3.10 -17.85
CA THR A 2 -4.75 -4.19 -17.08
C THR A 2 -5.17 -3.99 -15.65
N LYS A 3 -6.12 -4.80 -15.15
CA LYS A 3 -6.52 -4.77 -13.74
C LYS A 3 -5.26 -4.86 -12.88
N THR A 4 -4.91 -3.79 -12.16
CA THR A 4 -3.82 -3.82 -11.18
C THR A 4 -4.17 -4.85 -10.12
N ILE A 5 -3.39 -5.93 -10.08
CA ILE A 5 -3.52 -6.95 -9.04
C ILE A 5 -2.91 -6.35 -7.79
N ILE A 6 -3.75 -5.96 -6.83
CA ILE A 6 -3.31 -5.48 -5.52
C ILE A 6 -3.26 -6.67 -4.58
N PHE A 7 -2.15 -6.80 -3.86
CA PHE A 7 -1.95 -7.82 -2.83
C PHE A 7 -2.96 -7.70 -1.69
N GLU A 8 -3.33 -8.83 -1.09
CA GLU A 8 -4.48 -8.88 -0.17
C GLU A 8 -4.22 -8.05 1.09
N ARG A 9 -3.02 -8.16 1.68
CA ARG A 9 -2.65 -7.40 2.88
C ARG A 9 -2.56 -5.91 2.59
N LEU A 10 -2.04 -5.55 1.41
CA LEU A 10 -1.98 -4.16 0.97
C LEU A 10 -3.39 -3.56 0.82
N ARG A 11 -4.33 -4.35 0.29
CA ARG A 11 -5.73 -3.97 0.16
C ARG A 11 -6.42 -3.81 1.51
N GLU A 12 -6.16 -4.71 2.46
CA GLU A 12 -6.67 -4.64 3.83
C GLU A 12 -6.16 -3.37 4.54
N LEU A 13 -4.86 -3.09 4.46
CA LEU A 13 -4.25 -1.90 5.04
C LEU A 13 -4.86 -0.61 4.48
N LEU A 14 -5.01 -0.52 3.15
CA LEU A 14 -5.66 0.61 2.51
C LEU A 14 -7.11 0.81 3.01
N SER A 15 -7.87 -0.28 3.12
CA SER A 15 -9.26 -0.24 3.59
C SER A 15 -9.38 0.23 5.05
N GLU A 16 -8.39 -0.06 5.89
CA GLU A 16 -8.38 0.40 7.28
C GLU A 16 -7.95 1.86 7.43
N ILE A 17 -6.98 2.29 6.62
CA ILE A 17 -6.60 3.70 6.52
C ILE A 17 -7.84 4.53 6.11
N GLU A 18 -8.65 4.03 5.18
CA GLU A 18 -9.91 4.69 4.78
C GLU A 18 -10.95 4.82 5.89
N ARG A 19 -10.91 3.92 6.88
CA ARG A 19 -11.81 3.94 8.04
C ARG A 19 -11.33 4.87 9.16
N GLU A 20 -10.23 5.60 8.94
CA GLU A 20 -9.62 6.57 9.86
C GLU A 20 -9.31 6.03 11.26
N ASN A 21 -9.25 4.70 11.42
CA ASN A 21 -8.88 4.04 12.66
C ASN A 21 -7.91 2.87 12.40
N PRO A 22 -6.76 3.12 11.76
CA PRO A 22 -5.78 2.08 11.58
C PRO A 22 -5.04 1.83 12.90
N ARG A 23 -5.23 0.64 13.47
CA ARG A 23 -4.48 0.16 14.63
C ARG A 23 -3.36 -0.75 14.15
N ASP A 24 -2.27 -0.78 14.91
CA ASP A 24 -1.14 -1.69 14.64
C ASP A 24 -0.56 -1.52 13.21
N LEU A 25 -0.46 -0.26 12.76
CA LEU A 25 0.01 0.10 11.42
C LEU A 25 1.38 -0.48 11.06
N GLU A 26 2.32 -0.51 12.00
CA GLU A 26 3.65 -1.11 11.80
C GLU A 26 3.54 -2.61 11.51
N ALA A 27 2.81 -3.36 12.33
CA ALA A 27 2.62 -4.80 12.12
C ALA A 27 1.90 -5.09 10.80
N LYS A 28 0.97 -4.24 10.39
CA LYS A 28 0.28 -4.37 9.10
C LYS A 28 1.20 -4.07 7.91
N LEU A 29 2.06 -3.06 8.03
CA LEU A 29 3.09 -2.78 7.04
C LEU A 29 4.07 -3.95 6.90
N GLU A 30 4.51 -4.53 8.02
CA GLU A 30 5.38 -5.71 8.04
C GLU A 30 4.74 -6.89 7.30
N ASN A 31 3.46 -7.17 7.59
CA ASN A 31 2.70 -8.22 6.88
C ASN A 31 2.60 -7.96 5.36
N CYS A 32 2.47 -6.69 4.94
CA CYS A 32 2.44 -6.34 3.52
C CYS A 32 3.81 -6.56 2.85
N TRP A 33 4.91 -6.26 3.56
CA TRP A 33 6.26 -6.48 3.08
C TRP A 33 6.57 -7.97 2.96
N GLU A 34 6.12 -8.77 3.93
CA GLU A 34 6.22 -10.23 3.88
C GLU A 34 5.44 -10.80 2.68
N GLU A 35 4.21 -10.36 2.45
CA GLU A 35 3.44 -10.77 1.26
C GLU A 35 4.20 -10.41 -0.03
N CYS A 36 4.74 -9.19 -0.13
CA CYS A 36 5.54 -8.79 -1.29
C CYS A 36 6.77 -9.68 -1.52
N TRP A 37 7.47 -10.03 -0.45
CA TRP A 37 8.63 -10.92 -0.50
C TRP A 37 8.23 -12.32 -0.99
N VAL A 38 7.15 -12.88 -0.45
CA VAL A 38 6.66 -14.21 -0.85
C VAL A 38 6.24 -14.20 -2.33
N LYS A 39 5.52 -13.17 -2.76
CA LYS A 39 5.01 -13.03 -4.12
C LYS A 39 6.10 -12.73 -5.15
N GLU A 40 7.18 -12.06 -4.76
CA GLU A 40 8.36 -11.86 -5.63
C GLU A 40 9.07 -13.18 -5.98
N ARG A 41 8.99 -14.16 -5.08
CA ARG A 41 9.58 -15.49 -5.28
C ARG A 41 8.64 -16.44 -6.02
N ASP A 42 7.39 -16.05 -6.25
CA ASP A 42 6.42 -16.83 -7.03
C ASP A 42 6.61 -16.57 -8.53
N SER A 43 7.10 -17.58 -9.26
CA SER A 43 7.37 -17.49 -10.69
C SER A 43 6.12 -17.31 -11.57
N LYS A 44 4.92 -17.38 -10.99
CA LYS A 44 3.65 -17.19 -11.71
C LYS A 44 3.22 -15.74 -11.81
N LEU A 45 3.81 -14.84 -11.02
CA LEU A 45 3.50 -13.43 -11.07
C LEU A 45 4.44 -12.70 -12.03
N ALA A 46 3.86 -11.79 -12.81
CA ALA A 46 4.63 -10.94 -13.68
C ALA A 46 5.44 -9.95 -12.82
N PRO A 47 6.75 -9.76 -13.07
CA PRO A 47 7.60 -8.89 -12.26
C PRO A 47 7.06 -7.47 -12.08
N GLU A 48 6.39 -6.93 -13.09
CA GLU A 48 5.75 -5.61 -13.07
C GLU A 48 4.65 -5.48 -12.00
N VAL A 49 3.92 -6.57 -11.71
CA VAL A 49 2.89 -6.58 -10.67
C VAL A 49 3.54 -6.46 -9.29
N VAL A 50 4.62 -7.19 -9.06
CA VAL A 50 5.36 -7.15 -7.79
C VAL A 50 5.99 -5.77 -7.60
N LEU A 51 6.60 -5.21 -8.64
CA LEU A 51 7.20 -3.87 -8.60
C LEU A 51 6.17 -2.79 -8.26
N GLU A 52 5.00 -2.82 -8.88
CA GLU A 52 3.95 -1.83 -8.61
C GLU A 52 3.41 -1.94 -7.17
N ASN A 53 3.17 -3.16 -6.66
CA ASN A 53 2.73 -3.36 -5.28
C ASN A 53 3.79 -2.90 -4.26
N LYS A 54 5.08 -3.18 -4.52
CA LYS A 54 6.18 -2.69 -3.69
C LYS A 54 6.25 -1.17 -3.65
N ARG A 55 6.04 -0.52 -4.80
CA ARG A 55 6.01 0.94 -4.88
C ARG A 55 4.86 1.52 -4.05
N ILE A 56 3.65 0.97 -4.20
CA ILE A 56 2.48 1.41 -3.41
C ILE A 56 2.76 1.24 -1.91
N LEU A 57 3.32 0.09 -1.52
CA LEU A 57 3.65 -0.18 -0.12
C LEU A 57 4.70 0.80 0.43
N GLN A 58 5.71 1.18 -0.36
CA GLN A 58 6.66 2.25 -0.02
C GLN A 58 5.98 3.59 0.20
N GLU A 59 5.07 4.00 -0.69
CA GLU A 59 4.34 5.26 -0.56
C GLU A 59 3.49 5.29 0.72
N ILE A 60 2.86 4.17 1.06
CA ILE A 60 2.07 4.02 2.31
C ILE A 60 2.99 4.05 3.54
N ALA A 61 4.12 3.34 3.52
CA ALA A 61 5.06 3.32 4.63
C ALA A 61 5.56 4.73 4.98
N ILE A 62 5.99 5.50 3.96
CA ILE A 62 6.42 6.90 4.13
C ILE A 62 5.31 7.75 4.75
N ALA A 63 4.07 7.55 4.29
CA ALA A 63 2.93 8.33 4.75
C ALA A 63 2.53 7.99 6.20
N ILE A 64 2.65 6.72 6.60
CA ILE A 64 2.47 6.26 7.99
C ILE A 64 3.57 6.80 8.89
N GLU A 65 4.84 6.70 8.49
CA GLU A 65 5.97 7.26 9.24
C GLU A 65 5.79 8.77 9.45
N THR A 66 5.37 9.47 8.40
CA THR A 66 5.06 10.92 8.45
C THR A 66 3.91 11.22 9.42
N TYR A 67 2.85 10.39 9.43
CA TYR A 67 1.72 10.51 10.35
C TYR A 67 2.12 10.24 11.80
N GLN A 68 2.86 9.15 12.06
CA GLN A 68 3.33 8.75 13.38
C GLN A 68 4.36 9.74 13.96
N ALA A 69 5.19 10.36 13.11
CA ALA A 69 6.11 11.42 13.52
C ALA A 69 5.40 12.73 13.93
N GLY A 70 4.06 12.81 13.85
CA GLY A 70 3.30 14.02 14.15
C GLY A 70 3.46 15.14 13.11
N ILE A 71 4.13 14.84 11.98
CA ILE A 71 4.32 15.75 10.85
C ILE A 71 3.13 15.55 9.90
N ILE A 72 1.92 15.87 10.35
CA ILE A 72 0.73 15.54 9.54
C ILE A 72 0.59 16.50 8.35
N ASP A 73 0.72 15.96 7.14
CA ASP A 73 -0.01 16.45 5.97
C ASP A 73 -0.89 15.32 5.43
N THR A 74 -2.08 15.16 6.03
CA THR A 74 -3.13 14.23 5.59
C THR A 74 -3.48 14.38 4.09
N LYS A 75 -3.13 15.52 3.46
CA LYS A 75 -3.29 15.72 2.01
C LYS A 75 -2.39 14.81 1.18
N LYS A 76 -1.24 14.33 1.69
CA LYS A 76 -0.40 13.36 0.98
C LYS A 76 -1.03 11.98 0.91
N LEU A 77 -1.57 11.49 2.04
CA LEU A 77 -2.33 10.24 2.09
C LEU A 77 -3.54 10.31 1.16
N GLN A 78 -4.29 11.42 1.20
CA GLN A 78 -5.40 11.64 0.28
C GLN A 78 -4.95 11.69 -1.19
N LYS A 79 -3.81 12.30 -1.52
CA LYS A 79 -3.29 12.32 -2.91
C LYS A 79 -2.91 10.94 -3.44
N ILE A 80 -2.31 10.08 -2.61
CA ILE A 80 -2.00 8.69 -2.97
C ILE A 80 -3.31 7.94 -3.25
N LYS A 81 -4.31 8.09 -2.36
CA LYS A 81 -5.66 7.56 -2.55
C LYS A 81 -6.31 8.04 -3.86
N THR A 82 -6.34 9.34 -4.10
CA THR A 82 -6.91 9.91 -5.34
C THR A 82 -6.20 9.39 -6.58
N SER A 83 -4.87 9.23 -6.53
CA SER A 83 -4.11 8.68 -7.66
C SER A 83 -4.40 7.20 -7.92
N LEU A 84 -4.75 6.43 -6.88
CA LEU A 84 -5.13 5.02 -6.99
C LEU A 84 -6.59 4.80 -7.43
N ILE A 85 -7.48 5.77 -7.15
CA ILE A 85 -8.94 5.65 -7.42
C ILE A 85 -9.34 6.37 -8.73
N GLU A 86 -8.81 7.57 -9.02
CA GLU A 86 -9.20 8.37 -10.20
C GLU A 86 -8.42 8.03 -11.48
N LYS A 87 -7.39 7.19 -11.38
CA LYS A 87 -6.84 6.48 -12.53
C LYS A 87 -7.25 5.00 -12.48
N PRO A 88 -8.50 4.66 -12.86
CA PRO A 88 -8.74 3.33 -13.38
C PRO A 88 -7.99 3.25 -14.71
N ILE A 89 -6.82 2.61 -14.71
CA ILE A 89 -6.13 2.18 -15.93
C ILE A 89 -6.70 0.83 -16.37
#